data_AF-A0AA42Z3Q6-F1
#
_entry.id   AF-A0AA42Z3Q6-F1
#
_cell.length_a   1.000
_cell.length_b   1.000
_cell.length_c   1.000
_cell.angle_alpha   90.00
_cell.angle_beta   90.00
_cell.angle_gamma   90.00
#
_symmetry.space_group_name_H-M   'P 1'
#
loop_
_entity.id
_entity.type
_entity.pdbx_description
1 polymer ?
#
loop_
_entity_poly.entity_id
_entity_poly.type
_entity_poly.pdbx_seq_one_letter_code
_entity_poly.pdbx_strand_id
1 'polypeptide(L)'
;MERRACGDPIMRKYLFAAALILACLVIAAPVHAASYAWAPCNVGKVTVKAKTLSVYCAAPYKGDQAAWNKDVPYYSASLEETSEVRINAMLELLIAARVHDRPARIRYTREGDKNPPGCKASNCRRMEAVTLK
;
A
#
# COMPACT_ATOMS: atom_id res chain seq x y z
N MET A 1 16.93 22.30 68.42
CA MET A 1 17.41 23.02 67.20
C MET A 1 17.25 22.08 66.00
N GLU A 2 16.09 22.10 65.35
CA GLU A 2 15.82 21.31 64.14
C GLU A 2 16.22 22.13 62.91
N ARG A 3 17.09 21.58 62.05
CA ARG A 3 17.44 22.17 60.76
C ARG A 3 16.41 21.74 59.71
N ARG A 4 15.57 22.66 59.26
CA ARG A 4 14.73 22.47 58.06
C ARG A 4 15.59 22.70 56.81
N ALA A 5 15.79 21.66 56.02
CA ALA A 5 16.27 21.76 54.65
C ALA A 5 15.13 22.33 53.79
N CYS A 6 15.24 23.61 53.41
CA CYS A 6 14.37 24.22 52.42
C CYS A 6 14.94 23.88 51.04
N GLY A 7 14.43 22.80 50.43
CA GLY A 7 14.75 22.46 49.04
C GLY A 7 14.20 23.54 48.11
N ASP A 8 15.08 24.14 47.32
CA ASP A 8 14.74 25.23 46.40
C ASP A 8 13.66 24.80 45.38
N PRO A 9 12.58 25.59 45.21
CA PRO A 9 11.48 25.28 44.29
C PRO A 9 11.89 25.31 42.81
N ILE A 10 13.12 25.75 42.52
CA ILE A 10 13.69 25.87 41.18
C ILE A 10 14.09 24.49 40.63
N MET A 11 14.62 23.59 41.46
CA MET A 11 15.15 22.28 41.03
C MET A 11 14.04 21.31 40.59
N ARG A 12 12.82 21.48 41.14
CA ARG A 12 11.66 20.64 40.82
C ARG A 12 11.09 20.92 39.42
N LYS A 13 11.21 22.15 38.92
CA LYS A 13 10.74 22.54 37.57
C LYS A 13 11.60 21.94 36.46
N TYR A 14 12.91 21.81 36.68
CA TYR A 14 13.83 21.20 35.71
C TYR A 14 13.67 19.68 35.59
N LEU A 15 13.33 19.00 36.69
CA LEU A 15 13.04 17.56 36.67
C LEU A 15 11.77 17.20 35.87
N PHE A 16 10.73 18.04 35.92
CA PHE A 16 9.53 17.84 35.11
C PHE A 16 9.75 18.14 33.62
N ALA A 17 10.59 19.13 33.29
CA ALA A 17 10.93 19.44 31.90
C ALA A 17 11.77 18.34 31.23
N ALA A 18 12.72 17.74 31.97
CA ALA A 18 13.55 16.65 31.47
C ALA A 18 12.74 15.37 31.21
N ALA A 19 11.73 15.06 32.02
CA ALA A 19 10.87 13.89 31.84
C ALA A 19 9.94 14.02 30.61
N LEU A 20 9.47 15.23 30.28
CA LEU A 20 8.64 15.46 29.09
C LEU A 20 9.42 15.30 27.78
N ILE A 21 10.68 15.75 27.76
CA ILE A 21 11.56 15.63 26.60
C ILE A 21 11.95 14.16 26.36
N LEU A 22 12.21 13.40 27.43
CA LEU A 22 12.52 11.96 27.32
C LEU A 22 11.30 11.12 26.88
N ALA A 23 10.08 11.54 27.23
CA ALA A 23 8.84 10.87 26.81
C ALA A 23 8.50 11.09 25.33
N CYS A 24 8.92 12.20 24.72
CA CYS A 24 8.72 12.45 23.28
C CYS A 24 9.68 11.67 22.36
N LEU A 25 10.78 11.11 22.89
CA LEU A 25 11.79 10.42 22.09
C LEU A 25 11.48 8.94 21.78
N VAL A 26 10.41 8.36 22.34
CA VAL A 26 10.19 6.90 22.34
C VAL A 26 9.13 6.41 21.33
N ILE A 27 8.47 7.30 20.57
CA ILE A 27 7.42 6.85 19.62
C ILE A 27 7.62 7.47 18.22
N ALA A 28 8.84 7.39 17.69
CA ALA A 28 9.01 7.41 16.24
C ALA A 28 8.84 5.97 15.72
N ALA A 29 7.59 5.50 15.63
CA ALA A 29 7.34 4.27 14.88
C ALA A 29 7.89 4.47 13.45
N PRO A 30 8.65 3.50 12.90
CA PRO A 30 9.18 3.64 11.55
C PRO A 30 8.00 3.73 10.58
N VAL A 31 7.78 4.93 10.03
CA VAL A 31 6.89 5.13 8.89
C VAL A 31 7.59 4.45 7.72
N HIS A 32 7.35 3.15 7.54
CA HIS A 32 7.85 2.43 6.37
C HIS A 32 7.26 3.09 5.13
N ALA A 33 8.11 3.83 4.42
CA ALA A 33 7.73 4.45 3.17
C ALA A 33 7.21 3.36 2.23
N ALA A 34 6.02 3.57 1.68
CA ALA A 34 5.44 2.65 0.72
C ALA A 34 6.38 2.54 -0.48
N SER A 35 6.78 1.32 -0.83
CA SER A 35 7.62 1.02 -1.97
C SER A 35 6.77 0.54 -3.13
N TYR A 36 7.02 1.10 -4.30
CA TYR A 36 6.24 0.86 -5.51
C TYR A 36 7.10 0.26 -6.61
N ALA A 37 6.48 -0.53 -7.48
CA ALA A 37 7.11 -1.05 -8.68
C ALA A 37 6.15 -0.98 -9.87
N TRP A 38 6.74 -1.01 -11.07
CA TRP A 38 6.00 -1.10 -12.33
C TRP A 38 6.26 -2.45 -12.99
N ALA A 39 5.19 -3.07 -13.46
CA ALA A 39 5.22 -4.36 -14.11
C ALA A 39 4.42 -4.34 -15.42
N PRO A 40 4.90 -4.96 -16.51
CA PRO A 40 4.02 -5.22 -17.65
C PRO A 40 2.97 -6.26 -17.29
N CYS A 41 1.79 -6.20 -17.90
CA CYS A 41 0.71 -7.18 -17.75
C CYS A 41 -0.01 -7.30 -19.09
N ASN A 42 0.05 -8.50 -19.69
CA ASN A 42 -0.84 -8.84 -20.78
C ASN A 42 -2.22 -9.10 -20.17
N VAL A 43 -3.18 -8.20 -20.36
CA VAL A 43 -4.46 -8.27 -19.64
C VAL A 43 -5.32 -9.40 -20.18
N GLY A 44 -5.47 -10.48 -19.41
CA GLY A 44 -6.31 -11.61 -19.79
C GLY A 44 -7.79 -11.41 -19.41
N LYS A 45 -8.04 -10.94 -18.19
CA LYS A 45 -9.40 -10.72 -17.66
C LYS A 45 -9.40 -9.56 -16.67
N VAL A 46 -10.47 -8.76 -16.68
CA VAL A 46 -10.73 -7.70 -15.71
C VAL A 46 -12.08 -7.96 -15.08
N THR A 47 -12.17 -7.83 -13.76
CA THR A 47 -13.44 -8.04 -13.03
C THR A 47 -13.63 -6.94 -11.99
N VAL A 48 -14.87 -6.50 -11.82
CA VAL A 48 -15.27 -5.64 -10.70
C VAL A 48 -16.26 -6.44 -9.85
N LYS A 49 -15.88 -6.78 -8.62
CA LYS A 49 -16.72 -7.53 -7.67
C LYS A 49 -16.44 -7.05 -6.25
N ALA A 50 -17.47 -7.04 -5.40
CA ALA A 50 -17.36 -6.75 -3.97
C ALA A 50 -16.46 -5.53 -3.67
N LYS A 51 -16.72 -4.41 -4.35
CA LYS A 51 -15.96 -3.15 -4.20
C LYS A 51 -14.46 -3.24 -4.55
N THR A 52 -14.07 -4.20 -5.38
CA THR A 52 -12.69 -4.39 -5.82
C THR A 52 -12.62 -4.51 -7.34
N LEU A 53 -11.75 -3.71 -7.96
CA LEU A 53 -11.31 -3.90 -9.34
C LEU A 53 -10.15 -4.89 -9.33
N SER A 54 -10.26 -5.98 -10.06
CA SER A 54 -9.24 -7.04 -10.12
C SER A 54 -8.83 -7.34 -11.55
N VAL A 55 -7.52 -7.54 -11.75
CA VAL A 55 -6.88 -7.77 -13.04
C VAL A 55 -6.16 -9.10 -13.02
N TYR A 56 -6.40 -9.90 -14.05
CA TYR A 56 -5.75 -11.19 -14.27
C TYR A 56 -4.83 -11.06 -15.48
N CYS A 57 -3.53 -11.21 -15.26
CA CYS A 57 -2.56 -11.19 -16.36
C CYS A 57 -2.49 -12.56 -17.03
N ALA A 58 -2.48 -12.58 -18.36
CA ALA A 58 -2.24 -13.78 -19.15
C ALA A 58 -0.78 -14.23 -18.99
N ALA A 59 -0.56 -15.54 -18.93
CA ALA A 59 0.78 -16.12 -18.93
C ALA A 59 1.47 -15.90 -20.30
N PRO A 60 2.82 -15.89 -20.35
CA PRO A 60 3.75 -15.97 -19.23
C PRO A 60 4.16 -14.58 -18.72
N TYR A 61 3.68 -14.18 -17.55
CA TYR A 61 4.24 -13.03 -16.83
C TYR A 61 5.37 -13.51 -15.91
N LYS A 62 6.62 -13.08 -16.18
CA LYS A 62 7.77 -13.30 -15.30
C LYS A 62 7.89 -12.12 -14.33
N GLY A 63 7.29 -12.23 -13.14
CA GLY A 63 7.46 -11.25 -12.06
C GLY A 63 7.50 -11.93 -10.69
N ASP A 64 7.60 -11.14 -9.62
CA ASP A 64 7.87 -11.58 -8.23
C ASP A 64 6.75 -12.41 -7.55
N GLN A 65 5.83 -13.03 -8.29
CA GLN A 65 4.77 -13.86 -7.71
C GLN A 65 4.76 -15.28 -8.26
N ALA A 66 4.88 -16.24 -7.34
CA ALA A 66 5.09 -17.66 -7.60
C ALA A 66 3.82 -18.46 -7.97
N ALA A 67 2.64 -17.83 -8.01
CA ALA A 67 1.39 -18.56 -8.25
C ALA A 67 0.52 -17.90 -9.33
N TRP A 68 0.73 -18.30 -10.58
CA TRP A 68 -0.26 -18.10 -11.64
C TRP A 68 -1.35 -19.15 -11.50
N ASN A 69 -2.59 -18.73 -11.25
CA ASN A 69 -3.75 -19.52 -11.64
C ASN A 69 -4.80 -18.59 -12.27
N LYS A 70 -5.61 -19.10 -13.20
CA LYS A 70 -6.64 -18.35 -13.95
C LYS A 70 -7.78 -17.75 -13.08
N ASP A 71 -7.85 -18.17 -11.82
CA ASP A 71 -8.91 -17.89 -10.85
C ASP A 71 -8.46 -16.88 -9.77
N VAL A 72 -7.15 -16.62 -9.66
CA VAL A 72 -6.54 -15.69 -8.72
C VAL A 72 -6.14 -14.41 -9.46
N PRO A 73 -6.61 -13.23 -9.00
CA PRO A 73 -6.22 -11.97 -9.62
C PRO A 73 -4.73 -11.73 -9.39
N TYR A 74 -4.07 -10.99 -10.28
CA TYR A 74 -2.68 -10.57 -10.14
C TYR A 74 -2.57 -9.23 -9.42
N TYR A 75 -3.45 -8.30 -9.80
CA TYR A 75 -3.46 -6.95 -9.28
C TYR A 75 -4.89 -6.55 -8.92
N SER A 76 -5.05 -5.85 -7.79
CA SER A 76 -6.38 -5.43 -7.33
C SER A 76 -6.35 -4.01 -6.75
N ALA A 77 -7.41 -3.23 -6.96
CA ALA A 77 -7.62 -1.91 -6.37
C ALA A 77 -8.95 -1.89 -5.60
N SER A 78 -8.93 -1.29 -4.41
CA SER A 78 -10.14 -1.03 -3.60
C SER A 78 -10.90 0.16 -4.20
N LEU A 79 -12.20 -0.02 -4.46
CA LEU A 79 -13.11 1.03 -4.91
C LEU A 79 -13.45 2.04 -3.81
N GLU A 80 -13.26 1.67 -2.53
CA GLU A 80 -13.56 2.55 -1.39
C GLU A 80 -12.41 3.50 -1.07
N GLU A 81 -11.18 3.09 -1.37
CA GLU A 81 -9.97 3.86 -1.10
C GLU A 81 -9.46 4.64 -2.32
N THR A 82 -10.10 4.44 -3.48
CA THR A 82 -9.69 5.03 -4.74
C THR A 82 -10.83 5.85 -5.31
N SER A 83 -10.55 7.07 -5.78
CA SER A 83 -11.58 7.90 -6.40
C SER A 83 -12.18 7.22 -7.65
N GLU A 84 -13.47 7.42 -7.86
CA GLU A 84 -14.21 6.85 -9.00
C GLU A 84 -13.56 7.22 -10.34
N VAL A 85 -13.12 8.48 -10.49
CA VAL A 85 -12.39 8.95 -11.68
C VAL A 85 -11.15 8.12 -11.95
N ARG A 86 -10.36 7.80 -10.92
CA ARG A 86 -9.13 7.00 -11.04
C ARG A 86 -9.47 5.54 -11.34
N ILE A 87 -10.52 4.99 -10.74
CA ILE A 87 -11.01 3.63 -11.06
C ILE A 87 -11.43 3.53 -12.52
N ASN A 88 -12.24 4.47 -13.00
CA ASN A 88 -12.75 4.46 -14.37
C ASN A 88 -11.61 4.58 -15.38
N ALA A 89 -10.66 5.48 -15.15
CA ALA A 89 -9.46 5.61 -15.99
C ALA A 89 -8.62 4.31 -16.01
N MET A 90 -8.42 3.66 -14.86
CA MET A 90 -7.71 2.37 -14.82
C MET A 90 -8.47 1.29 -15.57
N LEU A 91 -9.79 1.20 -15.39
CA LEU A 91 -10.64 0.22 -16.06
C LEU A 91 -10.60 0.38 -17.59
N GLU A 92 -10.74 1.60 -18.09
CA GLU A 92 -10.65 1.93 -19.51
C GLU A 92 -9.31 1.50 -20.10
N LEU A 93 -8.19 1.83 -19.44
CA LEU A 93 -6.85 1.46 -19.90
C LEU A 93 -6.64 -0.05 -19.90
N LEU A 94 -7.16 -0.78 -18.91
CA LEU A 94 -7.07 -2.24 -18.84
C LEU A 94 -7.90 -2.92 -19.94
N ILE A 95 -9.09 -2.38 -20.23
CA ILE A 95 -9.94 -2.87 -21.32
C ILE A 95 -9.26 -2.58 -22.66
N ALA A 96 -8.74 -1.37 -22.86
CA ALA A 96 -8.02 -1.00 -24.08
C ALA A 96 -6.80 -1.89 -24.31
N ALA A 97 -5.99 -2.14 -23.26
CA ALA A 97 -4.86 -3.06 -23.31
C ALA A 97 -5.27 -4.44 -23.82
N ARG A 98 -6.37 -4.98 -23.28
CA ARG A 98 -6.91 -6.28 -23.67
C ARG A 98 -7.45 -6.30 -25.11
N VAL A 99 -8.26 -5.31 -25.47
CA VAL A 99 -8.92 -5.25 -26.79
C VAL A 99 -7.91 -5.07 -27.92
N HIS A 100 -6.83 -4.32 -27.66
CA HIS A 100 -5.79 -4.05 -28.65
C HIS A 100 -4.60 -5.02 -28.57
N ASP A 101 -4.68 -6.06 -27.74
CA ASP A 101 -3.59 -7.03 -27.51
C ASP A 101 -2.24 -6.36 -27.20
N ARG A 102 -2.28 -5.31 -26.36
CA ARG A 102 -1.09 -4.57 -25.91
C ARG A 102 -0.87 -4.75 -24.42
N PRO A 103 0.39 -4.84 -23.95
CA PRO A 103 0.66 -4.92 -22.53
C PRO A 103 0.28 -3.60 -21.83
N ALA A 104 -0.51 -3.71 -20.76
CA ALA A 104 -0.62 -2.64 -19.78
C ALA A 104 0.66 -2.60 -18.93
N ARG A 105 1.04 -1.43 -18.41
CA ARG A 105 1.96 -1.32 -17.29
C ARG A 105 1.17 -0.99 -16.04
N ILE A 106 1.37 -1.80 -15.01
CA ILE A 106 0.66 -1.68 -13.74
C ILE A 106 1.66 -1.23 -12.67
N ARG A 107 1.34 -0.14 -11.99
CA ARG A 107 2.03 0.28 -10.76
C ARG A 107 1.39 -0.42 -9.59
N TYR A 108 2.20 -1.06 -8.76
CA TYR A 108 1.73 -1.76 -7.56
C TYR A 108 2.61 -1.46 -6.35
N THR A 109 2.05 -1.61 -5.15
CA THR A 109 2.82 -1.58 -3.88
C THR A 109 3.41 -2.95 -3.59
N ARG A 110 4.64 -2.98 -3.04
CA ARG A 110 5.30 -4.20 -2.59
C ARG A 110 4.88 -4.63 -1.17
N GLU A 111 4.19 -3.76 -0.45
CA GLU A 111 3.70 -3.99 0.90
C GLU A 111 2.46 -4.90 0.86
N GLY A 112 2.58 -6.08 1.46
CA GLY A 112 1.52 -7.09 1.45
C GLY A 112 0.32 -6.76 2.33
N ASP A 113 0.53 -6.00 3.40
CA ASP A 113 -0.48 -5.52 4.35
C ASP A 113 -1.40 -4.45 3.76
N LYS A 114 -0.98 -3.80 2.66
CA LYS A 114 -1.80 -2.81 1.95
C LYS A 114 -2.70 -3.41 0.87
N ASN A 115 -2.65 -4.72 0.68
CA ASN A 115 -3.45 -5.41 -0.31
C ASN A 115 -4.96 -5.32 0.01
N PRO A 116 -5.85 -5.21 -1.01
CA PRO A 116 -7.29 -5.23 -0.78
C PRO A 116 -7.77 -6.52 -0.11
N PRO A 117 -8.97 -6.54 0.50
CA PRO A 117 -9.57 -7.75 1.04
C PRO A 117 -9.58 -8.91 0.02
N GLY A 118 -9.22 -10.11 0.47
CA GLY A 118 -9.08 -11.29 -0.40
C GLY A 118 -7.74 -11.39 -1.13
N CYS A 119 -6.87 -10.37 -1.00
CA CYS A 119 -5.56 -10.32 -1.61
C CYS A 119 -4.44 -10.50 -0.57
N LYS A 120 -3.56 -11.49 -0.78
CA LYS A 120 -2.37 -11.77 0.03
C LYS A 120 -1.11 -11.48 -0.79
N ALA A 121 -0.02 -11.12 -0.12
CA ALA A 121 1.27 -10.83 -0.79
C ALA A 121 1.75 -11.96 -1.72
N SER A 122 1.36 -13.20 -1.41
CA SER A 122 1.69 -14.41 -2.16
C SER A 122 0.87 -14.60 -3.44
N ASN A 123 -0.28 -13.92 -3.60
CA ASN A 123 -1.24 -14.22 -4.65
C ASN A 123 -1.70 -13.00 -5.46
N CYS A 124 -1.61 -11.77 -4.92
CA CYS A 124 -1.80 -10.54 -5.69
C CYS A 124 -1.14 -9.33 -5.03
N ARG A 125 -1.09 -8.22 -5.77
CA ARG A 125 -0.57 -6.93 -5.30
C ARG A 125 -1.60 -5.84 -5.46
N ARG A 126 -1.63 -4.90 -4.52
CA ARG A 126 -2.43 -3.69 -4.68
C ARG A 126 -1.97 -2.87 -5.87
N MET A 127 -2.90 -2.62 -6.78
CA MET A 127 -2.76 -1.77 -7.94
C MET A 127 -2.97 -0.31 -7.55
N GLU A 128 -2.06 0.54 -8.01
CA GLU A 128 -2.11 1.98 -7.82
C GLU A 128 -2.39 2.71 -9.13
N ALA A 129 -1.82 2.27 -10.24
CA ALA A 129 -2.01 2.95 -11.51
C ALA A 129 -1.86 1.98 -12.67
N VAL A 130 -2.45 2.37 -13.81
CA VAL A 130 -2.34 1.66 -15.08
C VAL A 130 -1.93 2.67 -16.14
N THR A 131 -1.08 2.24 -17.07
CA THR A 131 -0.78 2.96 -18.31
C THR A 131 -0.65 1.97 -19.46
N LEU A 132 -0.79 2.42 -20.70
CA LEU A 132 -0.53 1.61 -21.89
C LEU A 132 0.95 1.73 -22.26
N LYS A 133 1.56 0.62 -22.68
CA LYS A 133 2.88 0.62 -23.31
C LYS A 133 2.74 0.68 -24.82
#